data_AF-C0EQ42-F1
#
_entry.id   AF-C0EQ42-F1
#
_cell.length_a   1.000
_cell.length_b   1.000
_cell.length_c   1.000
_cell.angle_alpha   90.00
_cell.angle_beta   90.00
_cell.angle_gamma   90.00
#
_symmetry.space_group_name_H-M   'P 1'
#
loop_
_entity.id
_entity.type
_entity.pdbx_description
1 polymer ?
#
loop_
_entity_poly.entity_id
_entity_poly.type
_entity_poly.pdbx_seq_one_letter_code
_entity_poly.pdbx_strand_id
1 'polypeptide(L)'
;MLWMIISMGLIILIGKRVDKDPVWNLCLCYLNIGWLGLPIVATLFGDEAAQVLISAYVGSSLFGNSVGVGLLLNNSNFISGLKKTLKSPPVVALVIGVSGIPLGHFVADYFGEVYFFSKIAMGILGMVILGIWLAEIKLNLNDLKKSIKPFLIKNILFIGIVFLFIQIAAYFDLKLILENQKTLYLIPLLPPAANIIVLETAYLKTGRSASMIAYGTIFSLIAISIYILLVQI
;
A
#
# COMPACT_ATOMS: atom_id res chain seq x y z
N MET A 1 2.56 10.39 5.18
CA MET A 1 2.35 9.35 6.20
C MET A 1 1.00 9.46 6.91
N LEU A 2 0.76 10.51 7.71
CA LEU A 2 -0.47 10.65 8.52
C LEU A 2 -1.76 10.58 7.71
N TRP A 3 -1.82 11.30 6.58
CA TRP A 3 -2.98 11.24 5.69
C TRP A 3 -3.34 9.80 5.30
N MET A 4 -2.37 8.98 4.89
CA MET A 4 -2.62 7.59 4.51
C MET A 4 -3.18 6.75 5.66
N ILE A 5 -2.64 6.91 6.87
CA ILE A 5 -3.13 6.24 8.08
C ILE A 5 -4.60 6.59 8.33
N ILE A 6 -4.95 7.87 8.25
CA ILE A 6 -6.32 8.37 8.43
C ILE A 6 -7.23 7.82 7.32
N SER A 7 -6.80 7.90 6.06
CA SER A 7 -7.54 7.39 4.90
C SER A 7 -7.88 5.90 5.04
N MET A 8 -6.90 5.07 5.40
CA MET A 8 -7.12 3.64 5.62
C MET A 8 -8.07 3.37 6.77
N GLY A 9 -7.95 4.13 7.87
CA GLY A 9 -8.88 4.05 8.99
C GLY A 9 -10.32 4.37 8.57
N LEU A 10 -10.52 5.46 7.83
CA LEU A 10 -11.84 5.85 7.31
C LEU A 10 -12.42 4.79 6.37
N ILE A 11 -11.61 4.24 5.47
CA ILE A 11 -12.04 3.17 4.54
C ILE A 11 -12.46 1.93 5.30
N ILE A 12 -11.75 1.53 6.36
CA ILE A 12 -12.17 0.40 7.21
C ILE A 12 -13.49 0.69 7.92
N LEU A 13 -13.67 1.91 8.43
CA LEU A 13 -14.93 2.28 9.11
C LEU A 13 -16.12 2.22 8.15
N ILE A 14 -15.94 2.69 6.92
CA ILE A 14 -16.96 2.62 5.86
C ILE A 14 -17.14 1.17 5.41
N GLY A 15 -16.05 0.46 5.15
CA GLY A 15 -16.04 -0.92 4.68
C GLY A 15 -16.75 -1.87 5.61
N LYS A 16 -16.56 -1.72 6.94
CA LYS A 16 -17.26 -2.51 7.96
C LYS A 16 -18.79 -2.38 7.93
N ARG A 17 -19.32 -1.31 7.33
CA ARG A 17 -20.77 -1.14 7.11
C ARG A 17 -21.28 -1.92 5.89
N VAL A 18 -20.40 -2.24 4.95
CA VAL A 18 -20.71 -3.00 3.74
C VAL A 18 -20.48 -4.49 3.98
N ASP A 19 -19.31 -4.85 4.49
CA ASP A 19 -18.93 -6.22 4.81
C ASP A 19 -18.07 -6.26 6.09
N LYS A 20 -18.37 -7.19 6.99
CA LYS A 20 -17.64 -7.36 8.25
C LYS A 20 -16.40 -8.23 8.12
N ASP A 21 -16.17 -8.87 6.96
CA ASP A 21 -14.99 -9.68 6.71
C ASP A 21 -13.69 -8.84 6.85
N PRO A 22 -12.79 -9.17 7.79
CA PRO A 22 -11.56 -8.43 7.98
C PRO A 22 -10.63 -8.51 6.76
N VAL A 23 -10.64 -9.62 6.02
CA VAL A 23 -9.80 -9.79 4.82
C VAL A 23 -10.29 -8.87 3.70
N TRP A 24 -11.61 -8.78 3.52
CA TRP A 24 -12.20 -7.87 2.55
C TRP A 24 -11.88 -6.41 2.88
N ASN A 25 -12.02 -6.01 4.15
CA ASN A 25 -11.69 -4.65 4.60
C ASN A 25 -10.20 -4.31 4.40
N LEU A 26 -9.31 -5.28 4.65
CA LEU A 26 -7.89 -5.10 4.38
C LEU A 26 -7.60 -4.93 2.89
N CYS A 27 -8.25 -5.73 2.04
CA CYS A 27 -8.09 -5.59 0.59
C CYS A 27 -8.61 -4.24 0.06
N LEU A 28 -9.56 -3.61 0.74
CA LEU A 28 -10.03 -2.27 0.38
C LEU A 28 -9.04 -1.16 0.73
N CYS A 29 -8.34 -1.25 1.86
CA CYS A 29 -7.53 -0.13 2.37
C CYS A 29 -6.03 -0.30 2.18
N TYR A 30 -5.51 -1.53 2.20
CA TYR A 30 -4.08 -1.80 2.21
C TYR A 30 -3.58 -2.08 0.79
N LEU A 31 -2.98 -1.06 0.16
CA LEU A 31 -2.61 -1.07 -1.25
C LEU A 31 -1.13 -1.42 -1.48
N ASN A 32 -0.82 -1.96 -2.65
CA ASN A 32 0.53 -2.31 -3.06
C ASN A 32 1.34 -1.09 -3.53
N ILE A 33 1.62 -0.18 -2.60
CA ILE A 33 2.37 1.04 -2.87
C ILE A 33 3.86 0.74 -3.05
N GLY A 34 4.44 -0.15 -2.23
CA GLY A 34 5.87 -0.41 -2.21
C GLY A 34 6.39 -1.09 -3.47
N TRP A 35 5.74 -2.17 -3.90
CA TRP A 35 6.25 -3.02 -4.98
C TRP A 35 5.76 -2.61 -6.36
N LEU A 36 4.52 -2.11 -6.46
CA LEU A 36 3.97 -1.67 -7.75
C LEU A 36 3.96 -0.14 -7.88
N GLY A 37 3.48 0.57 -6.86
CA GLY A 37 3.36 2.03 -6.93
C GLY A 37 4.69 2.76 -7.08
N LEU A 38 5.69 2.44 -6.26
CA LEU A 38 6.98 3.15 -6.24
C LEU A 38 7.74 3.06 -7.57
N PRO A 39 7.94 1.88 -8.18
CA PRO A 39 8.63 1.81 -9.46
C PRO A 39 7.91 2.60 -10.57
N ILE A 40 6.57 2.52 -10.62
CA ILE A 40 5.77 3.21 -11.62
C ILE A 40 5.90 4.73 -11.46
N VAL A 41 5.71 5.24 -10.24
CA VAL A 41 5.78 6.68 -9.96
C VAL A 41 7.19 7.23 -10.16
N ALA A 42 8.22 6.52 -9.68
CA ALA A 42 9.61 6.94 -9.88
C ALA A 42 9.97 7.05 -11.37
N THR A 43 9.48 6.10 -12.18
CA THR A 43 9.73 6.09 -13.63
C THR A 43 8.98 7.19 -14.37
N LEU A 44 7.73 7.47 -13.99
CA LEU A 44 6.85 8.39 -14.72
C LEU A 44 6.93 9.84 -14.27
N PHE A 45 7.10 10.06 -12.96
CA PHE A 45 6.96 11.37 -12.32
C PHE A 45 8.24 11.81 -11.58
N GLY A 46 9.28 10.97 -11.57
CA GLY A 46 10.58 11.29 -10.99
C GLY A 46 10.67 11.09 -9.48
N ASP A 47 11.84 11.46 -8.93
CA ASP A 47 12.20 11.16 -7.55
C ASP A 47 11.38 11.95 -6.51
N GLU A 48 11.01 13.20 -6.80
CA GLU A 48 10.18 14.02 -5.90
C GLU A 48 8.80 13.40 -5.67
N ALA A 49 8.16 12.95 -6.76
CA ALA A 49 6.93 12.20 -6.72
C ALA A 49 7.08 10.87 -5.95
N ALA A 50 8.20 10.16 -6.17
CA ALA A 50 8.50 8.94 -5.44
C ALA A 50 8.61 9.20 -3.94
N GLN A 51 9.19 10.33 -3.49
CA GLN A 51 9.29 10.68 -2.07
C GLN A 51 7.91 10.86 -1.41
N VAL A 52 6.97 11.55 -2.10
CA VAL A 52 5.58 11.67 -1.62
C VAL A 52 4.96 10.28 -1.46
N LEU A 53 5.20 9.39 -2.42
CA LEU A 53 4.68 8.03 -2.38
C LEU A 53 5.35 7.15 -1.31
N ILE A 54 6.66 7.32 -1.03
CA ILE A 54 7.35 6.65 0.08
C ILE A 54 6.68 7.03 1.41
N SER A 55 6.38 8.32 1.61
CA SER A 55 5.67 8.79 2.80
C SER A 55 4.28 8.16 2.93
N ALA A 56 3.57 7.95 1.82
CA ALA A 56 2.30 7.23 1.80
C ALA A 56 2.50 5.73 2.12
N TYR A 57 3.50 5.09 1.52
CA TYR A 57 3.86 3.69 1.75
C TYR A 57 4.18 3.41 3.22
N VAL A 58 5.00 4.24 3.87
CA VAL A 58 5.33 4.09 5.29
C VAL A 58 4.05 4.11 6.13
N GLY A 59 3.17 5.09 5.90
CA GLY A 59 1.89 5.18 6.61
C GLY A 59 1.01 3.95 6.39
N SER A 60 0.95 3.46 5.15
CA SER A 60 0.18 2.27 4.79
C SER A 60 0.73 1.00 5.44
N SER A 61 2.05 0.82 5.42
CA SER A 61 2.74 -0.32 6.02
C SER A 61 2.57 -0.33 7.54
N LEU A 62 2.76 0.82 8.19
CA LEU A 62 2.52 0.96 9.62
C LEU A 62 1.08 0.58 9.97
N PHE A 63 0.09 1.15 9.29
CA PHE A 63 -1.32 0.86 9.57
C PHE A 63 -1.66 -0.61 9.32
N GLY A 64 -1.30 -1.15 8.15
CA GLY A 64 -1.64 -2.52 7.74
C GLY A 64 -1.05 -3.59 8.66
N ASN A 65 0.23 -3.44 9.05
CA ASN A 65 0.90 -4.40 9.93
C ASN A 65 0.54 -4.25 11.42
N SER A 66 -0.30 -3.27 11.74
CA SER A 66 -0.66 -2.89 13.11
C SER A 66 -2.15 -3.08 13.35
N VAL A 67 -2.94 -2.14 12.83
CA VAL A 67 -4.41 -2.17 12.92
C VAL A 67 -4.94 -3.33 12.11
N GLY A 68 -4.32 -3.65 10.97
CA GLY A 68 -4.75 -4.79 10.15
C GLY A 68 -4.58 -6.15 10.83
N VAL A 69 -3.51 -6.33 11.61
CA VAL A 69 -3.35 -7.52 12.46
C VAL A 69 -4.43 -7.56 13.54
N GLY A 70 -4.74 -6.42 14.16
CA GLY A 70 -5.83 -6.31 15.13
C GLY A 70 -7.19 -6.71 14.55
N LEU A 71 -7.47 -6.32 13.30
CA LEU A 71 -8.69 -6.70 12.58
C LEU A 71 -8.78 -8.22 12.37
N LEU A 72 -7.69 -8.88 11.99
CA LEU A 72 -7.66 -10.33 11.76
C LEU A 72 -7.82 -11.13 13.06
N LEU A 73 -7.21 -10.65 14.15
CA LEU A 73 -7.27 -11.30 15.46
C LEU A 73 -8.59 -11.06 16.22
N ASN A 74 -9.50 -10.26 15.66
CA ASN A 74 -10.75 -9.79 16.28
C ASN A 74 -10.56 -9.25 17.71
N ASN A 75 -9.36 -8.73 17.98
CA ASN A 75 -8.94 -8.38 19.33
C ASN A 75 -9.30 -6.92 19.58
N SER A 76 -10.31 -6.68 20.42
CA SER A 76 -10.88 -5.36 20.70
C SER A 76 -9.97 -4.49 21.57
N ASN A 77 -8.91 -5.04 22.15
CA ASN A 77 -8.03 -4.31 23.07
C ASN A 77 -6.98 -3.49 22.33
N PHE A 78 -7.35 -2.24 22.01
CA PHE A 78 -6.53 -1.23 21.33
C PHE A 78 -5.11 -1.09 21.92
N ILE A 79 -4.96 -1.10 23.25
CA ILE A 79 -3.66 -0.98 23.94
C ILE A 79 -2.75 -2.18 23.65
N SER A 80 -3.31 -3.39 23.65
CA SER A 80 -2.55 -4.61 23.34
C SER A 80 -2.15 -4.66 21.85
N GLY A 81 -3.01 -4.13 20.98
CA GLY A 81 -2.73 -3.91 19.56
C GLY A 81 -1.57 -2.94 19.37
N LEU A 82 -1.61 -1.79 20.05
CA LEU A 82 -0.56 -0.76 19.96
C LEU A 82 0.82 -1.26 20.44
N LYS A 83 0.85 -2.10 21.49
CA LYS A 83 2.11 -2.70 21.97
C LYS A 83 2.69 -3.71 20.96
N LYS A 84 1.84 -4.43 20.24
CA LYS A 84 2.27 -5.34 19.15
C LYS A 84 2.72 -4.55 17.92
N THR A 85 1.98 -3.50 17.56
CA THR A 85 2.32 -2.50 16.53
C THR A 85 3.73 -1.97 16.73
N LEU A 86 4.08 -1.51 17.94
CA LEU A 86 5.39 -0.94 18.24
C LEU A 86 6.54 -1.95 18.06
N LYS A 87 6.26 -3.25 18.18
CA LYS A 87 7.23 -4.33 17.94
C LYS A 87 7.16 -4.90 16.52
N SER A 88 6.29 -4.38 15.67
CA SER A 88 6.16 -4.87 14.30
C SER A 88 7.42 -4.55 13.49
N PRO A 89 7.84 -5.43 12.57
CA PRO A 89 9.03 -5.18 11.75
C PRO A 89 9.05 -3.82 11.06
N PRO A 90 7.93 -3.28 10.49
CA PRO A 90 7.93 -1.96 9.88
C PRO A 90 8.18 -0.81 10.85
N VAL A 91 7.65 -0.88 12.09
CA VAL A 91 7.91 0.16 13.11
C VAL A 91 9.36 0.11 13.55
N VAL A 92 9.89 -1.09 13.81
CA VAL A 92 11.29 -1.25 14.21
C VAL A 92 12.22 -0.75 13.10
N ALA A 93 11.94 -1.10 11.84
CA ALA A 93 12.70 -0.62 10.68
C ALA A 93 12.65 0.92 10.56
N LEU A 94 11.49 1.53 10.80
CA LEU A 94 11.35 2.99 10.80
C LEU A 94 12.15 3.64 11.93
N VAL A 95 12.08 3.10 13.15
CA VAL A 95 12.84 3.62 14.30
C VAL A 95 14.34 3.51 14.05
N ILE A 96 14.82 2.38 13.55
CA ILE A 96 16.22 2.19 13.18
C ILE A 96 16.62 3.17 12.07
N GLY A 97 15.81 3.29 11.02
CA GLY A 97 16.08 4.19 9.89
C GLY A 97 16.17 5.65 10.32
N VAL A 98 15.24 6.13 11.15
CA VAL A 98 15.27 7.50 11.69
C VAL A 98 16.46 7.70 12.63
N SER A 99 16.75 6.73 13.49
CA SER A 99 17.91 6.80 14.41
C SER A 99 19.24 6.79 13.67
N GLY A 100 19.28 6.20 12.46
CA GLY A 100 20.46 6.12 11.60
C GLY A 100 20.71 7.36 10.72
N ILE A 101 19.80 8.34 10.68
CA ILE A 101 19.96 9.56 9.85
C ILE A 101 21.30 10.28 10.10
N PRO A 102 21.79 10.46 11.35
CA PRO A 102 23.08 11.10 11.60
C PRO A 102 24.28 10.35 10.99
N LEU A 103 24.15 9.04 10.79
CA LEU A 103 25.17 8.17 10.19
C LEU A 103 25.03 8.10 8.66
N GLY A 104 24.09 8.85 8.05
CA GLY A 104 23.79 8.76 6.62
C GLY A 104 25.00 9.05 5.73
N HIS A 105 25.84 10.03 6.11
CA HIS A 105 27.08 10.34 5.37
C HIS A 105 28.06 9.17 5.38
N PHE A 106 28.25 8.53 6.53
CA PHE A 106 29.11 7.34 6.64
C PHE A 106 28.57 6.17 5.81
N VAL A 107 27.26 5.97 5.78
CA VAL A 107 26.65 4.92 4.94
C VAL A 107 26.82 5.23 3.45
N ALA A 108 26.67 6.50 3.04
CA ALA A 108 26.86 6.91 1.65
C ALA A 108 28.31 6.70 1.19
N ASP A 109 29.27 7.10 2.01
CA ASP A 109 30.70 7.09 1.65
C ASP A 109 31.30 5.68 1.64
N TYR A 110 30.90 4.81 2.58
CA TYR A 110 31.51 3.48 2.76
C TYR A 110 30.62 2.31 2.30
N PHE A 111 29.30 2.50 2.26
CA PHE A 111 28.33 1.44 1.97
C PHE A 111 27.40 1.76 0.80
N GLY A 112 27.69 2.80 0.00
CA GLY A 112 26.85 3.24 -1.11
C GLY A 112 26.56 2.12 -2.13
N GLU A 113 27.57 1.36 -2.52
CA GLU A 113 27.40 0.23 -3.44
C GLU A 113 26.54 -0.89 -2.83
N VAL A 114 26.81 -1.26 -1.56
CA VAL A 114 26.05 -2.28 -0.84
C VAL A 114 24.57 -1.87 -0.73
N TYR A 115 24.31 -0.60 -0.43
CA TYR A 115 22.97 -0.04 -0.38
C TYR A 115 22.27 -0.12 -1.74
N PHE A 116 22.96 0.25 -2.81
CA PHE A 116 22.43 0.20 -4.17
C PHE A 116 22.05 -1.23 -4.59
N PHE A 117 22.96 -2.19 -4.41
CA PHE A 117 22.68 -3.60 -4.72
C PHE A 117 21.57 -4.19 -3.84
N SER A 118 21.52 -3.81 -2.57
CA SER A 118 20.44 -4.24 -1.65
C SER A 118 19.08 -3.73 -2.11
N LYS A 119 19.00 -2.48 -2.58
CA LYS A 119 17.76 -1.89 -3.11
C LYS A 119 17.27 -2.66 -4.36
N ILE A 120 18.19 -2.97 -5.27
CA ILE A 120 17.87 -3.75 -6.49
C ILE A 120 17.42 -5.17 -6.11
N ALA A 121 18.19 -5.85 -5.26
CA ALA A 121 17.88 -7.21 -4.82
C ALA A 121 16.51 -7.27 -4.13
N MET A 122 16.22 -6.32 -3.25
CA MET A 122 14.91 -6.20 -2.59
C MET A 122 13.78 -6.10 -3.62
N GLY A 123 13.91 -5.22 -4.62
CA GLY A 123 12.94 -5.04 -5.69
C GLY A 123 12.68 -6.34 -6.48
N ILE A 124 13.75 -7.00 -6.92
CA ILE A 124 13.66 -8.26 -7.68
C ILE A 124 13.00 -9.35 -6.84
N LEU A 125 13.46 -9.56 -5.60
CA LEU A 125 12.93 -10.59 -4.71
C LEU A 125 11.45 -10.36 -4.41
N GLY A 126 11.03 -9.11 -4.18
CA GLY A 126 9.62 -8.77 -3.98
C GLY A 126 8.75 -9.18 -5.17
N MET A 127 9.20 -8.87 -6.39
CA MET A 127 8.46 -9.23 -7.61
C MET A 127 8.46 -10.74 -7.90
N VAL A 128 9.54 -11.45 -7.58
CA VAL A 128 9.60 -12.92 -7.70
C VAL A 128 8.62 -13.59 -6.74
N ILE A 129 8.59 -13.17 -5.47
CA ILE A 129 7.65 -13.71 -4.46
C ILE A 129 6.20 -13.47 -4.90
N LEU A 130 5.90 -12.26 -5.41
CA LEU A 130 4.60 -11.96 -6.01
C LEU A 130 4.26 -12.93 -7.15
N GLY A 131 5.21 -13.20 -8.04
CA GLY A 131 5.04 -14.13 -9.16
C GLY A 131 4.77 -15.58 -8.72
N ILE A 132 5.52 -16.08 -7.73
CA ILE A 132 5.33 -17.44 -7.19
C ILE A 132 3.92 -17.59 -6.62
N TRP A 133 3.47 -16.61 -5.84
CA TRP A 133 2.12 -16.64 -5.27
C TRP A 133 1.02 -16.53 -6.32
N LEU A 134 1.23 -15.77 -7.39
CA LEU A 134 0.31 -15.76 -8.53
C LEU A 134 0.23 -17.11 -9.24
N ALA A 135 1.35 -17.84 -9.34
CA ALA A 135 1.41 -19.13 -10.00
C ALA A 135 0.64 -20.25 -9.26
N GLU A 136 0.51 -20.16 -7.93
CA GLU A 136 -0.23 -21.13 -7.11
C GLU A 136 -1.76 -20.91 -7.17
N ILE A 137 -2.23 -19.76 -7.66
CA ILE A 137 -3.65 -19.42 -7.68
C ILE A 137 -4.32 -20.03 -8.92
N LYS A 138 -5.34 -20.85 -8.69
CA LYS A 138 -6.26 -21.30 -9.75
C LYS A 138 -7.22 -20.16 -10.11
N LEU A 139 -6.91 -19.44 -11.18
CA LEU A 139 -7.76 -18.36 -11.70
C LEU A 139 -9.07 -18.94 -12.28
N ASN A 140 -10.20 -18.50 -11.76
CA ASN A 140 -11.54 -18.87 -12.24
C ASN A 140 -12.33 -17.62 -12.68
N LEU A 141 -12.99 -17.69 -13.84
CA LEU A 141 -13.80 -16.60 -14.39
C LEU A 141 -14.91 -16.11 -13.44
N ASN A 142 -15.43 -16.99 -12.58
CA ASN A 142 -16.40 -16.58 -11.56
C ASN A 142 -15.79 -15.66 -10.51
N ASP A 143 -14.52 -15.85 -10.17
CA ASP A 143 -13.80 -15.02 -9.20
C ASP A 143 -13.36 -13.68 -9.80
N LEU A 144 -13.10 -13.64 -11.12
CA LEU A 144 -12.92 -12.40 -11.87
C LEU A 144 -14.14 -11.48 -11.71
N LYS A 145 -15.35 -11.99 -12.01
CA LYS A 145 -16.60 -11.20 -11.90
C LYS A 145 -16.84 -10.71 -10.47
N LYS A 146 -16.58 -11.55 -9.47
CA LYS A 146 -16.70 -11.19 -8.05
C LYS A 146 -15.70 -10.11 -7.63
N SER A 147 -14.52 -10.07 -8.25
CA SER A 147 -13.44 -9.13 -7.90
C SER A 147 -13.63 -7.72 -8.47
N ILE A 148 -14.47 -7.54 -9.48
CA ILE A 148 -14.76 -6.22 -10.08
C ILE A 148 -15.39 -5.27 -9.05
N LYS A 149 -16.42 -5.74 -8.34
CA LYS A 149 -17.16 -4.89 -7.39
C LYS A 149 -16.27 -4.37 -6.26
N PRO A 150 -15.48 -5.21 -5.54
CA PRO A 150 -14.51 -4.73 -4.54
C PRO A 150 -13.48 -3.76 -5.14
N PHE A 151 -12.97 -4.03 -6.35
CA PHE A 151 -12.02 -3.14 -7.01
C PHE A 151 -12.62 -1.75 -7.26
N LEU A 152 -13.85 -1.67 -7.77
CA LEU A 152 -14.53 -0.40 -8.02
C LEU A 152 -14.85 0.35 -6.72
N ILE A 153 -15.39 -0.34 -5.71
CA ILE A 153 -15.69 0.27 -4.40
C ILE A 153 -14.42 0.88 -3.79
N LYS A 154 -13.33 0.09 -3.76
CA LYS A 154 -12.01 0.54 -3.30
C LYS A 154 -11.56 1.81 -4.01
N ASN A 155 -11.58 1.80 -5.35
CA ASN A 155 -11.16 2.95 -6.17
C ASN A 155 -12.01 4.19 -5.88
N ILE A 156 -13.33 4.07 -5.88
CA ILE A 156 -14.24 5.21 -5.64
C ILE A 156 -13.99 5.83 -4.26
N LEU A 157 -13.87 5.00 -3.22
CA LEU A 157 -13.60 5.48 -1.86
C LEU A 157 -12.25 6.21 -1.78
N PHE A 158 -11.19 5.61 -2.33
CA PHE A 158 -9.86 6.22 -2.31
C PHE A 158 -9.79 7.49 -3.16
N ILE A 159 -10.41 7.53 -4.34
CA ILE A 159 -10.46 8.74 -5.19
C ILE A 159 -11.14 9.88 -4.43
N GLY A 160 -12.28 9.62 -3.77
CA GLY A 160 -12.97 10.63 -2.96
C GLY A 160 -12.08 11.17 -1.83
N ILE A 161 -11.35 10.29 -1.14
CA ILE A 161 -10.44 10.69 -0.06
C ILE A 161 -9.21 11.45 -0.58
N VAL A 162 -8.64 11.04 -1.71
CA VAL A 162 -7.54 11.75 -2.38
C VAL A 162 -7.98 13.13 -2.82
N PHE A 163 -9.16 13.23 -3.44
CA PHE A 163 -9.73 14.50 -3.87
C PHE A 163 -9.90 15.45 -2.67
N LEU A 164 -10.54 14.98 -1.59
CA LEU A 164 -10.68 15.77 -0.36
C LEU A 164 -9.34 16.21 0.21
N PHE A 165 -8.33 15.34 0.19
CA PHE A 165 -7.00 15.68 0.68
C PHE A 165 -6.32 16.75 -0.15
N ILE A 166 -6.47 16.71 -1.48
CA ILE A 166 -5.94 17.75 -2.38
C ILE A 166 -6.65 19.09 -2.11
N GLN A 167 -7.96 19.09 -1.86
CA GLN A 167 -8.70 20.32 -1.52
C GLN A 167 -8.22 20.91 -0.18
N ILE A 168 -8.02 20.07 0.84
CA ILE A 168 -7.45 20.50 2.12
C ILE A 168 -6.03 21.05 1.91
N ALA A 169 -5.21 20.36 1.12
CA ALA A 169 -3.85 20.81 0.80
C ALA A 169 -3.84 22.15 0.05
N ALA A 170 -4.82 22.40 -0.83
CA ALA A 170 -4.99 23.67 -1.51
C ALA A 170 -5.35 24.80 -0.53
N TYR A 171 -6.24 24.52 0.42
CA TYR A 171 -6.61 25.48 1.46
C TYR A 171 -5.42 25.91 2.34
N PHE A 172 -4.49 24.99 2.60
CA PHE A 172 -3.28 25.24 3.39
C PHE A 172 -2.03 25.57 2.54
N ASP A 173 -2.17 25.76 1.23
CA ASP A 173 -1.08 26.02 0.26
C ASP A 173 0.10 25.02 0.36
N LEU A 174 -0.21 23.73 0.53
CA LEU A 174 0.81 22.68 0.64
C LEU A 174 1.39 22.34 -0.75
N LYS A 175 2.37 23.12 -1.20
CA LYS A 175 3.01 23.00 -2.52
C LYS A 175 3.43 21.57 -2.90
N LEU A 176 4.06 20.84 -1.98
CA LEU A 176 4.50 19.46 -2.20
C LEU A 176 3.35 18.54 -2.68
N ILE A 177 2.14 18.76 -2.16
CA ILE A 177 0.95 17.98 -2.53
C ILE A 177 0.36 18.47 -3.84
N LEU A 178 0.30 19.80 -4.03
CA LEU A 178 -0.27 20.43 -5.22
C LEU A 178 0.56 20.14 -6.48
N GLU A 179 1.89 20.05 -6.36
CA GLU A 179 2.80 19.72 -7.44
C GLU A 179 2.78 18.21 -7.79
N ASN A 180 2.39 17.35 -6.82
CA ASN A 180 2.40 15.90 -6.96
C ASN A 180 1.00 15.26 -7.02
N GLN A 181 -0.01 16.00 -7.50
CA GLN A 181 -1.39 15.50 -7.58
C GLN A 181 -1.52 14.25 -8.45
N LYS A 182 -0.76 14.17 -9.56
CA LYS A 182 -0.75 12.99 -10.46
C LYS A 182 -0.38 11.71 -9.68
N THR A 183 0.64 11.81 -8.83
CA THR A 183 1.08 10.70 -7.96
C THR A 183 -0.02 10.28 -6.99
N LEU A 184 -0.75 11.22 -6.41
CA LEU A 184 -1.82 10.93 -5.45
C LEU A 184 -3.03 10.26 -6.12
N TYR A 185 -3.40 10.67 -7.33
CA TYR A 185 -4.48 10.03 -8.09
C TYR A 185 -4.12 8.66 -8.65
N LEU A 186 -2.83 8.29 -8.69
CA LEU A 186 -2.39 6.95 -9.01
C LEU A 186 -2.62 5.96 -7.86
N ILE A 187 -2.54 6.41 -6.60
CA ILE A 187 -2.70 5.55 -5.41
C ILE A 187 -3.98 4.69 -5.44
N PRO A 188 -5.19 5.25 -5.66
CA PRO A 188 -6.42 4.46 -5.72
C PRO A 188 -6.36 3.29 -6.71
N LEU A 189 -5.65 3.49 -7.82
CA LEU A 189 -5.57 2.52 -8.91
C LEU A 189 -4.71 1.30 -8.57
N LEU A 190 -3.90 1.37 -7.51
CA LEU A 190 -3.03 0.29 -7.08
C LEU A 190 -3.82 -0.90 -6.54
N PRO A 191 -3.35 -2.14 -6.74
CA PRO A 191 -4.04 -3.32 -6.24
C PRO A 191 -3.88 -3.45 -4.73
N PRO A 192 -4.66 -4.34 -4.08
CA PRO A 192 -4.41 -4.69 -2.69
C PRO A 192 -2.99 -5.27 -2.50
N ALA A 193 -2.40 -5.02 -1.33
CA ALA A 193 -1.03 -5.44 -1.02
C ALA A 193 -0.94 -6.97 -0.86
N ALA A 194 0.09 -7.58 -1.44
CA ALA A 194 0.33 -9.01 -1.26
C ALA A 194 0.66 -9.40 0.19
N ASN A 195 1.18 -8.46 0.99
CA ASN A 195 1.38 -8.66 2.42
C ASN A 195 0.10 -9.12 3.14
N ILE A 196 -1.09 -8.81 2.61
CA ILE A 196 -2.36 -9.29 3.16
C ILE A 196 -2.42 -10.82 3.19
N ILE A 197 -1.91 -11.53 2.17
CA ILE A 197 -1.90 -13.01 2.14
C ILE A 197 -0.96 -13.53 3.24
N VAL A 198 0.19 -12.89 3.49
CA VAL A 198 1.09 -13.27 4.59
C VAL A 198 0.36 -13.13 5.94
N LEU A 199 -0.33 -12.00 6.13
CA LEU A 199 -1.08 -11.75 7.37
C LEU A 199 -2.26 -12.75 7.51
N GLU A 200 -2.99 -12.99 6.43
CA GLU A 200 -4.11 -13.94 6.40
C GLU A 200 -3.65 -15.36 6.72
N THR A 201 -2.61 -15.85 6.05
CA THR A 201 -2.06 -17.20 6.28
C THR A 201 -1.46 -17.34 7.67
N ALA A 202 -0.82 -16.30 8.20
CA ALA A 202 -0.26 -16.31 9.55
C ALA A 202 -1.35 -16.41 10.63
N TYR A 203 -2.40 -15.58 10.54
CA TYR A 203 -3.39 -15.39 11.61
C TYR A 203 -4.70 -16.17 11.43
N LEU A 204 -5.18 -16.33 10.20
CA LEU A 204 -6.44 -17.02 9.90
C LEU A 204 -6.23 -18.43 9.31
N LYS A 205 -4.99 -18.79 8.94
CA LYS A 205 -4.65 -20.07 8.28
C LYS A 205 -5.41 -20.30 6.97
N THR A 206 -5.77 -19.21 6.29
CA THR A 206 -6.42 -19.20 4.97
C THR A 206 -5.60 -18.40 3.97
N GLY A 207 -5.89 -18.55 2.67
CA GLY A 207 -5.25 -17.82 1.57
C GLY A 207 -6.25 -17.28 0.54
N ARG A 208 -7.48 -16.99 0.96
CA ARG A 208 -8.55 -16.58 0.03
C ARG A 208 -8.35 -15.17 -0.53
N SER A 209 -7.55 -14.32 0.13
CA SER A 209 -7.19 -12.99 -0.40
C SER A 209 -6.38 -13.07 -1.69
N ALA A 210 -5.68 -14.18 -1.93
CA ALA A 210 -4.78 -14.35 -3.06
C ALA A 210 -5.49 -14.10 -4.40
N SER A 211 -6.67 -14.70 -4.61
CA SER A 211 -7.48 -14.50 -5.82
C SER A 211 -7.89 -13.03 -6.00
N MET A 212 -8.33 -12.36 -4.93
CA MET A 212 -8.71 -10.94 -4.97
C MET A 212 -7.52 -10.02 -5.30
N ILE A 213 -6.33 -10.34 -4.80
CA ILE A 213 -5.10 -9.59 -5.09
C ILE A 213 -4.65 -9.82 -6.54
N ALA A 214 -4.75 -11.06 -7.04
CA ALA A 214 -4.40 -11.39 -8.42
C ALA A 214 -5.27 -10.63 -9.43
N TYR A 215 -6.59 -10.75 -9.30
CA TYR A 215 -7.53 -10.01 -10.16
C TYR A 215 -7.46 -8.51 -9.95
N GLY A 216 -7.28 -8.06 -8.70
CA GLY A 216 -7.02 -6.66 -8.40
C GLY A 216 -5.80 -6.14 -9.13
N THR A 217 -4.73 -6.92 -9.22
CA THR A 217 -3.49 -6.56 -9.96
C THR A 217 -3.75 -6.45 -11.45
N ILE A 218 -4.46 -7.40 -12.05
CA ILE A 218 -4.85 -7.33 -13.47
C ILE A 218 -5.66 -6.07 -13.76
N PHE A 219 -6.70 -5.79 -12.95
CA PHE A 219 -7.51 -4.58 -13.12
C PHE A 219 -6.70 -3.30 -12.90
N SER A 220 -5.77 -3.32 -11.95
CA SER A 220 -4.87 -2.19 -11.67
C SER A 220 -3.93 -1.92 -12.83
N LEU A 221 -3.36 -2.94 -13.46
CA LEU A 221 -2.50 -2.78 -14.64
C LEU A 221 -3.26 -2.11 -15.79
N ILE A 222 -4.50 -2.53 -16.05
CA ILE A 222 -5.36 -1.90 -17.07
C ILE A 222 -5.68 -0.46 -16.69
N ALA A 223 -6.14 -0.22 -15.46
CA ALA A 223 -6.53 1.11 -14.98
C ALA A 223 -5.36 2.10 -14.95
N ILE A 224 -4.17 1.66 -14.51
CA ILE A 224 -2.95 2.46 -14.50
C ILE A 224 -2.52 2.77 -15.94
N SER A 225 -2.59 1.79 -16.85
CA SER A 225 -2.25 2.02 -18.26
C SER A 225 -3.15 3.10 -18.89
N ILE A 226 -4.47 3.02 -18.65
CA ILE A 226 -5.44 4.04 -19.09
C ILE A 226 -5.12 5.40 -18.44
N TYR A 227 -4.85 5.41 -17.14
CA TYR A 227 -4.51 6.64 -16.42
C TYR A 227 -3.27 7.33 -16.97
N ILE A 228 -2.21 6.57 -17.26
CA ILE A 228 -0.97 7.10 -17.84
C ILE A 228 -1.26 7.75 -19.19
N LEU A 229 -2.02 7.07 -20.06
CA LEU A 229 -2.42 7.62 -21.36
C LEU A 229 -3.17 8.95 -21.21
N LEU A 230 -4.10 9.05 -20.25
CA LEU A 230 -4.88 10.27 -20.02
C LEU A 230 -4.07 11.43 -19.42
N VAL A 231 -2.97 11.14 -18.74
CA VAL A 231 -2.15 12.14 -18.01
C VAL A 231 -0.94 12.62 -18.83
N GLN A 232 -0.56 11.85 -19.85
CA GLN A 232 0.48 12.21 -20.83
C GLN A 232 -0.06 13.02 -22.02
N ILE A 233 -1.38 12.96 -22.28
CA ILE A 233 -2.10 13.88 -23.19
C ILE A 233 -2.28 15.22 -22.49
#